data_AF-A0A7J2MWX3-F1
#
_entry.id   AF-A0A7J2MWX3-F1
#
_cell.length_a   1.000
_cell.length_b   1.000
_cell.length_c   1.000
_cell.angle_alpha   90.00
_cell.angle_beta   90.00
_cell.angle_gamma   90.00
#
_symmetry.space_group_name_H-M   'P 1'
#
loop_
_entity.id
_entity.type
_entity.pdbx_description
1 polymer ?
#
loop_
_entity_poly.entity_id
_entity_poly.type
_entity_poly.pdbx_seq_one_letter_code
_entity_poly.pdbx_strand_id
1 'polypeptide(L)' 'PRAIHKEICQHVKKAPSTVSFHLKKLIEAGIIEEISLGKEKAYVVKNPEKVIDLLVTYKSTFLDRAVDKFVDTWMSLSKP' A
#
# COMPACT_ATOMS: atom_id res chain seq x y z
N PRO A 1 7.54 5.36 -1.93
CA PRO A 1 6.66 5.78 -3.05
C PRO A 1 5.47 6.62 -2.56
N ARG A 2 5.06 7.63 -3.34
CA ARG A 2 3.86 8.45 -3.09
C ARG A 2 2.82 8.12 -4.17
N ALA A 3 1.57 7.93 -3.80
CA ALA A 3 0.49 7.64 -4.76
C ALA A 3 -0.78 8.39 -4.40
N ILE A 4 -1.49 8.92 -5.39
CA ILE A 4 -2.79 9.58 -5.17
C ILE A 4 -3.93 8.55 -5.15
N HIS A 5 -5.06 8.91 -4.57
CA HIS A 5 -6.23 8.02 -4.42
C HIS A 5 -6.66 7.36 -5.74
N LYS A 6 -6.66 8.14 -6.83
CA LYS A 6 -7.02 7.67 -8.18
C LYS A 6 -6.11 6.55 -8.67
N GLU A 7 -4.80 6.71 -8.53
CA GLU A 7 -3.80 5.71 -8.94
C GLU A 7 -3.95 4.42 -8.12
N ILE A 8 -4.18 4.57 -6.81
CA ILE A 8 -4.42 3.44 -5.91
C ILE A 8 -5.66 2.68 -6.38
N CYS A 9 -6.80 3.36 -6.60
CA CYS A 9 -8.03 2.73 -7.08
C CYS A 9 -7.83 1.95 -8.39
N GLN A 10 -7.09 2.53 -9.34
CA GLN A 10 -6.79 1.88 -10.63
C GLN A 10 -5.98 0.60 -10.46
N HIS A 11 -5.01 0.58 -9.55
CA HIS A 11 -4.16 -0.58 -9.31
C HIS A 11 -4.86 -1.68 -8.50
N VAL A 12 -5.56 -1.32 -7.42
CA VAL A 12 -6.21 -2.35 -6.55
C VAL A 12 -7.51 -2.87 -7.15
N LYS A 13 -8.07 -2.20 -8.18
CA LYS A 13 -9.32 -2.56 -8.86
C LYS A 13 -10.49 -2.73 -7.87
N LYS A 14 -10.59 -1.82 -6.91
CA LYS A 14 -11.67 -1.74 -5.92
C LYS A 14 -12.42 -0.41 -6.05
N ALA A 15 -13.66 -0.40 -5.55
CA ALA A 15 -14.46 0.82 -5.54
C ALA A 15 -13.77 1.94 -4.74
N PRO A 16 -13.89 3.21 -5.17
CA PRO A 16 -13.28 4.34 -4.46
C PRO A 16 -13.60 4.40 -2.96
N SER A 17 -14.83 4.07 -2.58
CA SER A 17 -15.28 4.06 -1.17
C SER A 17 -14.57 2.96 -0.35
N THR A 18 -14.36 1.78 -0.93
CA THR A 18 -13.60 0.70 -0.30
C THR A 18 -12.14 1.11 -0.10
N VAL A 19 -11.52 1.74 -1.11
CA VAL A 19 -10.14 2.24 -1.00
C VAL A 19 -10.03 3.30 0.09
N SER A 20 -10.93 4.29 0.13
CA SER A 20 -10.96 5.31 1.19
C SER A 20 -11.10 4.71 2.58
N PHE A 21 -11.97 3.71 2.74
CA PHE A 21 -12.17 3.00 4.00
C PHE A 21 -10.86 2.35 4.49
N HIS A 22 -10.13 1.67 3.61
CA HIS A 22 -8.86 1.04 3.98
C HIS A 22 -7.73 2.05 4.21
N LEU A 23 -7.64 3.11 3.40
CA LEU A 23 -6.64 4.17 3.60
C LEU A 23 -6.83 4.85 4.97
N LYS A 24 -8.07 5.13 5.37
CA LYS A 24 -8.37 5.67 6.71
C LYS A 24 -7.83 4.76 7.81
N LYS A 25 -8.09 3.45 7.73
CA LYS A 25 -7.58 2.47 8.71
C LYS A 25 -6.05 2.42 8.74
N LEU A 26 -5.39 2.50 7.60
CA LEU A 26 -3.93 2.50 7.52
C LEU A 26 -3.31 3.77 8.12
N ILE A 27 -3.98 4.92 7.97
CA ILE A 27 -3.58 6.18 8.61
C ILE A 27 -3.76 6.09 10.13
N GLU A 28 -4.92 5.61 10.59
CA GLU A 28 -5.22 5.43 12.02
C GLU A 28 -4.24 4.45 12.69
N ALA A 29 -3.82 3.41 11.96
CA ALA A 29 -2.81 2.46 12.41
C ALA A 29 -1.36 3.02 12.32
N GLY A 30 -1.17 4.22 11.77
CA GLY A 30 0.15 4.83 11.62
C GLY A 30 1.07 4.12 10.64
N ILE A 31 0.52 3.34 9.69
CA ILE A 31 1.26 2.60 8.66
C ILE A 31 1.58 3.51 7.48
N ILE A 32 0.62 4.35 7.11
CA ILE A 32 0.78 5.36 6.07
C ILE A 32 0.50 6.75 6.62
N GLU A 33 0.96 7.77 5.91
CA GLU A 33 0.61 9.16 6.12
C GLU A 33 -0.04 9.75 4.86
N GLU A 34 -0.89 10.75 5.07
CA GLU A 34 -1.48 11.55 4.01
C GLU A 34 -0.71 12.87 3.89
N ILE A 35 -0.27 13.21 2.68
CA ILE A 35 0.42 14.46 2.37
C ILE A 35 -0.43 15.27 1.37
N SER A 36 -0.44 16.59 1.54
CA SER A 36 -1.07 17.49 0.57
C SER A 36 -0.20 17.61 -0.69
N LEU A 37 -0.82 17.43 -1.85
CA LEU A 37 -0.21 17.63 -3.16
C LEU A 37 -1.07 18.65 -3.95
N GLY A 38 -1.18 19.86 -3.38
CA GLY A 38 -2.02 20.92 -3.92
C GLY A 38 -3.50 20.60 -3.76
N LYS A 39 -4.21 20.39 -4.89
CA LYS A 39 -5.64 20.04 -4.88
C LYS A 39 -5.90 18.57 -4.54
N GLU A 40 -4.86 17.74 -4.56
CA GLU A 40 -4.96 16.31 -4.30
C GLU A 40 -4.26 15.92 -2.99
N LYS A 41 -4.57 14.70 -2.55
CA LYS A 41 -3.93 14.04 -1.41
C LYS A 41 -3.13 12.86 -1.94
N ALA A 42 -1.89 12.74 -1.50
CA ALA A 42 -1.06 11.57 -1.76
C ALA A 42 -0.82 10.80 -0.47
N TYR A 43 -0.62 9.50 -0.61
CA TYR A 43 -0.41 8.58 0.50
C TYR A 43 1.01 8.02 0.45
N VAL A 44 1.68 7.98 1.59
CA VAL A 44 3.08 7.53 1.71
C VAL A 44 3.20 6.52 2.85
N VAL A 45 3.94 5.44 2.63
CA VAL A 45 4.26 4.46 3.69
C VAL A 45 5.30 5.05 4.63
N LYS A 46 5.00 5.09 5.94
CA LYS A 46 5.86 5.76 6.92
C LYS A 46 7.17 5.02 7.20
N ASN A 47 7.13 3.70 7.27
CA ASN A 47 8.32 2.86 7.48
C ASN A 47 8.26 1.65 6.54
N PRO A 48 8.74 1.79 5.29
CA PRO A 48 8.70 0.72 4.30
C PRO A 48 9.39 -0.57 4.78
N GLU A 49 10.54 -0.44 5.45
CA GLU A 49 11.31 -1.60 5.96
C GLU A 49 10.50 -2.40 6.98
N LYS A 50 9.88 -1.72 7.96
CA LYS A 50 9.04 -2.40 8.95
C LYS A 50 7.80 -3.07 8.34
N VAL A 51 7.23 -2.46 7.29
CA VAL A 51 6.11 -3.06 6.56
C VAL A 51 6.58 -4.31 5.81
N ILE A 52 7.76 -4.27 5.18
CA ILE A 52 8.37 -5.42 4.51
C ILE A 52 8.64 -6.54 5.52
N ASP A 53 9.31 -6.24 6.64
CA ASP A 53 9.60 -7.21 7.69
C ASP A 53 8.34 -7.88 8.20
N LEU A 54 7.26 -7.13 8.42
CA LEU A 54 5.98 -7.68 8.83
C LEU A 54 5.39 -8.63 7.77
N LEU A 55 5.39 -8.21 6.50
CA LEU A 55 4.89 -9.02 5.40
C LEU A 55 5.71 -10.29 5.20
N VAL A 56 7.04 -10.24 5.39
CA VAL A 56 7.94 -11.39 5.34
C VAL A 56 7.73 -12.31 6.55
N THR A 57 7.65 -11.75 7.76
CA THR A 57 7.50 -12.50 9.01
C THR A 57 6.19 -13.30 9.04
N TYR A 58 5.10 -12.70 8.57
CA TYR A 58 3.78 -13.33 8.55
C TYR A 58 3.43 -13.98 7.20
N LYS A 59 4.39 -14.04 6.25
CA LYS A 59 4.22 -14.59 4.89
C LYS A 59 3.63 -16.00 4.89
N SER A 60 4.15 -16.90 5.73
CA SER A 60 3.72 -18.30 5.82
C SER A 60 2.35 -18.47 6.49
N THR A 61 1.95 -17.52 7.34
CA THR A 61 0.69 -17.59 8.09
C THR A 61 -0.48 -16.92 7.38
N PHE A 62 -0.26 -16.06 6.36
CA PHE A 62 -1.33 -15.22 5.81
C PHE A 62 -1.86 -15.63 4.43
N LEU A 63 -1.08 -16.08 3.42
CA LEU A 63 -1.58 -16.54 2.10
C LEU A 63 -0.41 -16.89 1.15
N ASP A 64 -0.08 -18.17 0.94
CA ASP A 64 0.99 -18.60 0.01
C ASP A 64 0.85 -17.97 -1.38
N ARG A 65 -0.36 -17.90 -1.94
CA ARG A 65 -0.58 -17.36 -3.31
C ARG A 65 -0.63 -15.84 -3.41
N ALA A 66 -1.01 -15.12 -2.35
CA ALA A 66 -1.13 -13.66 -2.39
C ALA A 66 0.24 -12.99 -2.24
N VAL A 67 1.14 -13.65 -1.49
CA VAL A 67 2.48 -13.10 -1.26
C VAL A 67 3.34 -13.21 -2.51
N ASP A 68 3.25 -14.29 -3.28
CA ASP A 68 4.01 -14.40 -4.54
C ASP A 68 3.69 -13.25 -5.50
N LYS A 69 2.40 -12.94 -5.66
CA LYS A 69 1.95 -11.85 -6.54
C LYS A 69 2.33 -10.46 -6.02
N PHE A 70 2.36 -10.28 -4.70
CA PHE A 70 2.84 -9.05 -4.08
C PHE A 70 4.35 -8.87 -4.27
N VAL A 71 5.14 -9.92 -4.06
CA VAL A 71 6.59 -9.92 -4.28
C VAL A 71 6.92 -9.61 -5.74
N ASP A 72 6.20 -10.21 -6.70
CA ASP A 72 6.38 -9.93 -8.13
C ASP A 72 6.07 -8.47 -8.48
N THR A 73 5.00 -7.92 -7.91
CA THR A 73 4.61 -6.51 -8.15
C THR A 73 5.60 -5.56 -7.49
N TRP A 74 6.15 -5.92 -6.33
CA TRP A 74 7.13 -5.09 -5.64
C TRP A 74 8.49 -5.09 -6.36
N MET A 75 8.92 -6.26 -6.86
CA MET A 75 10.13 -6.37 -7.68
C MET A 75 10.01 -5.61 -9.01
N SER A 76 8.81 -5.50 -9.59
CA SER A 76 8.63 -4.71 -10.82
C SER A 76 8.69 -3.20 -10.56
N LEU A 77 8.26 -2.75 -9.39
CA LEU A 77 8.31 -1.35 -8.97
C LEU A 77 9.68 -0.89 -8.46
N SER A 78 10.59 -1.82 -8.17
CA SER A 78 11.94 -1.55 -7.65
C SER A 78 13.06 -1.74 -8.68
N LYS A 79 12.71 -2.06 -9.93
CA LYS A 79 13.65 -1.96 -11.05
C LYS A 79 13.88 -0.48 -11.41
N PRO A 80 15.15 -0.07 -11.64
CA PRO A 80 15.48 1.29 -12.03
C PRO A 80 14.90 1.68 -13.39
#